data_AF-A0A7C7JRF4-F1
#
_entry.id   AF-A0A7C7JRF4-F1
#
_cell.length_a   1.000
_cell.length_b   1.000
_cell.length_c   1.000
_cell.angle_alpha   90.00
_cell.angle_beta   90.00
_cell.angle_gamma   90.00
#
_symmetry.space_group_name_H-M   'P 1'
#
loop_
_entity.id
_entity.type
_entity.pdbx_description
1 polymer ?
#
loop_
_entity_poly.entity_id
_entity_poly.type
_entity_poly.pdbx_seq_one_letter_code
_entity_poly.pdbx_strand_id
1 'polypeptide(L)'
;MAAQVNPDMIARLDELETRVRALEDTDAIRNLKARYAELCDDNYNPDGIAALFVEDAVWESGPLGRYEGREAIREFFRGASRIFTFAIHYSLNSQIEVTGDTAWAKWYLFM
;
A
#
# COMPACT_ATOMS: atom_id res chain seq x y z
N MET A 1 -33.51 34.81 6.98
CA MET A 1 -33.84 33.97 5.81
C MET A 1 -32.81 32.86 5.74
N ALA A 2 -33.16 31.64 6.12
CA ALA A 2 -32.27 30.50 5.94
C ALA A 2 -32.21 30.20 4.45
N ALA A 3 -31.02 30.24 3.85
CA ALA A 3 -30.82 29.77 2.49
C ALA A 3 -31.20 28.29 2.46
N GLN A 4 -32.26 27.94 1.75
CA GLN A 4 -32.68 26.56 1.57
C GLN A 4 -31.58 25.85 0.79
N VAL A 5 -30.83 24.97 1.47
CA VAL A 5 -29.76 24.21 0.82
C VAL A 5 -30.42 23.28 -0.21
N ASN A 6 -29.96 23.36 -1.47
CA ASN A 6 -30.50 22.58 -2.58
C ASN A 6 -30.07 21.11 -2.43
N PRO A 7 -30.99 20.14 -2.29
CA PRO A 7 -30.66 18.72 -2.14
C PRO A 7 -29.83 18.16 -3.31
N ASP A 8 -30.03 18.66 -4.53
CA ASP A 8 -29.24 18.29 -5.70
C ASP A 8 -27.76 18.72 -5.55
N MET A 9 -27.53 19.91 -4.97
CA MET A 9 -26.19 20.42 -4.73
C MET A 9 -25.46 19.60 -3.66
N ILE A 10 -26.16 19.17 -2.61
CA ILE A 10 -25.59 18.27 -1.59
C ILE A 10 -25.20 16.94 -2.24
N ALA A 11 -26.12 16.31 -2.98
CA ALA A 11 -25.85 15.01 -3.60
C ALA A 11 -24.65 15.06 -4.56
N ARG A 12 -24.53 16.14 -5.35
CA ARG A 12 -23.39 16.36 -6.24
C ARG A 12 -22.09 16.63 -5.48
N LEU A 13 -22.15 17.29 -4.33
CA LEU A 13 -20.97 17.50 -3.47
C LEU A 13 -20.51 16.17 -2.86
N ASP A 14 -21.43 15.36 -2.33
CA ASP A 14 -21.12 14.05 -1.76
C ASP A 14 -20.48 13.10 -2.80
N GLU A 15 -20.98 13.15 -4.05
CA GLU A 15 -20.39 12.40 -5.18
C GLU A 15 -18.96 12.86 -5.47
N LEU A 16 -18.71 14.19 -5.47
CA LEU A 16 -17.38 14.74 -5.69
C LEU A 16 -16.42 14.38 -4.54
N GLU A 17 -16.85 14.49 -3.29
CA GLU A 17 -16.06 14.10 -2.13
C GLU A 17 -15.67 12.62 -2.18
N THR A 18 -16.62 11.75 -2.56
CA THR A 18 -16.35 10.32 -2.74
C THR A 18 -15.31 10.07 -3.83
N ARG A 19 -15.43 10.76 -4.97
CA ARG A 19 -14.49 10.61 -6.08
C ARG A 19 -13.10 11.17 -5.76
N VAL A 20 -13.03 12.31 -5.06
CA VAL A 20 -11.76 12.91 -4.62
C VAL A 20 -11.07 12.00 -3.62
N ARG A 21 -11.79 11.48 -2.62
CA ARG A 21 -11.24 10.54 -1.65
C ARG A 21 -10.64 9.31 -2.32
N ALA A 22 -11.34 8.71 -3.29
CA ALA A 22 -10.81 7.56 -4.03
C ALA A 22 -9.51 7.88 -4.81
N LEU A 23 -9.36 9.10 -5.32
CA LEU A 23 -8.12 9.56 -5.98
C LEU A 23 -6.99 9.76 -4.98
N GLU A 24 -7.28 10.36 -3.83
CA GLU A 24 -6.33 10.55 -2.73
C GLU A 24 -5.86 9.21 -2.16
N ASP A 25 -6.77 8.26 -1.94
CA ASP A 25 -6.46 6.90 -1.47
C ASP A 25 -5.59 6.15 -2.50
N THR A 26 -5.89 6.31 -3.78
CA THR A 26 -5.09 5.72 -4.87
C THR A 26 -3.65 6.24 -4.84
N ASP A 27 -3.46 7.55 -4.62
CA ASP A 27 -2.11 8.12 -4.53
C ASP A 27 -1.41 7.74 -3.22
N ALA A 28 -2.13 7.67 -2.11
CA ALA A 28 -1.61 7.18 -0.84
C ALA A 28 -1.10 5.73 -0.96
N ILE A 29 -1.85 4.84 -1.61
CA ILE A 29 -1.44 3.45 -1.87
C ILE A 29 -0.21 3.40 -2.78
N ARG A 30 -0.14 4.24 -3.82
CA ARG A 30 1.03 4.32 -4.71
C ARG A 30 2.29 4.72 -3.94
N ASN A 31 2.19 5.75 -3.09
CA ASN A 31 3.29 6.20 -2.24
C ASN A 31 3.66 5.15 -1.18
N LEU A 32 2.67 4.45 -0.59
CA LEU A 32 2.92 3.35 0.34
C LEU A 32 3.76 2.24 -0.31
N LYS A 33 3.42 1.85 -1.55
CA LYS A 33 4.17 0.82 -2.27
C LYS A 33 5.57 1.29 -2.66
N ALA A 34 5.74 2.57 -3.02
CA ALA A 34 7.05 3.16 -3.28
C ALA A 34 7.93 3.17 -2.01
N ARG A 35 7.35 3.53 -0.85
CA ARG A 35 8.05 3.49 0.44
C ARG A 35 8.45 2.07 0.82
N TYR A 36 7.59 1.08 0.57
CA TYR A 36 7.95 -0.33 0.75
C TYR A 36 9.16 -0.71 -0.11
N ALA A 37 9.19 -0.32 -1.39
CA ALA A 37 10.32 -0.59 -2.27
C ALA A 37 11.62 0.08 -1.77
N GLU A 38 11.55 1.35 -1.37
CA GLU A 38 12.67 2.08 -0.78
C GLU A 38 13.27 1.36 0.44
N LEU A 39 12.43 0.85 1.33
CA LEU A 39 12.88 0.13 2.52
C LEU A 39 13.46 -1.26 2.21
N CYS A 40 12.95 -1.92 1.16
CA CYS A 40 13.58 -3.14 0.65
C CYS A 40 14.97 -2.85 0.06
N ASP A 41 15.11 -1.75 -0.67
CA ASP A 41 16.38 -1.32 -1.29
C ASP A 41 17.38 -0.81 -0.23
N ASP A 42 16.90 -0.34 0.92
CA ASP A 42 17.68 0.00 2.12
C ASP A 42 17.99 -1.25 2.96
N ASN A 43 18.71 -2.21 2.36
CA ASN A 43 19.14 -3.45 3.01
C ASN A 43 18.00 -4.23 3.71
N TYR A 44 16.78 -4.15 3.16
CA TYR A 44 15.59 -4.77 3.73
C TYR A 44 15.32 -4.36 5.18
N ASN A 45 15.30 -3.05 5.46
CA ASN A 45 15.05 -2.49 6.78
C ASN A 45 13.82 -3.13 7.46
N PRO A 46 14.00 -4.03 8.44
CA PRO A 46 12.92 -4.89 8.91
C PRO A 46 11.88 -4.12 9.71
N ASP A 47 12.30 -3.14 10.51
CA ASP A 47 11.42 -2.35 11.35
C ASP A 47 10.57 -1.40 10.50
N GLY A 48 11.21 -0.74 9.52
CA GLY A 48 10.52 0.12 8.56
C GLY A 48 9.50 -0.64 7.73
N ILE A 49 9.88 -1.81 7.18
CA ILE A 49 8.98 -2.63 6.35
C ILE A 49 7.80 -3.12 7.19
N ALA A 50 8.06 -3.68 8.38
CA ALA A 50 7.00 -4.20 9.24
C ALA A 50 6.00 -3.11 9.67
N ALA A 51 6.45 -1.87 9.87
CA ALA A 51 5.57 -0.75 10.23
C ALA A 51 4.55 -0.39 9.15
N LEU A 52 4.77 -0.79 7.88
CA LEU A 52 3.82 -0.56 6.78
C LEU A 52 2.65 -1.55 6.78
N PHE A 53 2.75 -2.65 7.52
CA PHE A 53 1.73 -3.70 7.56
C PHE A 53 0.82 -3.55 8.78
N VAL A 54 -0.45 -3.93 8.64
CA VAL A 54 -1.38 -4.10 9.77
C VAL A 54 -0.96 -5.29 10.65
N GLU A 55 -1.46 -5.36 11.88
CA GLU A 55 -1.00 -6.33 12.89
C GLU A 55 -1.17 -7.79 12.45
N ASP A 56 -2.27 -8.09 11.76
CA ASP A 56 -2.66 -9.41 11.25
C ASP A 56 -2.35 -9.61 9.76
N ALA A 57 -1.46 -8.78 9.19
CA ALA A 57 -1.11 -8.87 7.78
C ALA A 57 -0.47 -10.21 7.42
N VAL A 58 -0.68 -10.64 6.17
CA VAL A 58 0.00 -11.79 5.60
C VAL A 58 0.92 -11.32 4.47
N TRP A 59 2.18 -11.70 4.56
CA TRP A 59 3.14 -11.56 3.47
C TRP A 59 3.45 -12.94 2.89
N GLU A 60 3.29 -13.09 1.58
CA GLU A 60 3.56 -14.35 0.90
C GLU A 60 4.33 -14.14 -0.39
N SER A 61 5.26 -15.05 -0.66
CA SER A 61 5.99 -15.13 -1.91
C SER A 61 6.34 -16.60 -2.16
N GLY A 62 6.01 -17.11 -3.36
CA GLY A 62 6.06 -18.54 -3.69
C GLY A 62 7.26 -19.29 -3.07
N PRO A 63 8.50 -19.03 -3.51
CA PRO A 63 9.68 -19.73 -3.00
C PRO A 63 10.16 -19.25 -1.62
N LEU A 64 9.73 -18.08 -1.15
CA LEU A 64 10.20 -17.47 0.12
C LEU A 64 9.31 -17.82 1.31
N GLY A 65 8.12 -18.35 1.07
CA GLY A 65 7.18 -18.80 2.08
C GLY A 65 6.06 -17.79 2.37
N ARG A 66 5.39 -18.01 3.50
CA ARG A 66 4.23 -17.26 3.98
C ARG A 66 4.44 -16.90 5.44
N TYR A 67 4.22 -15.64 5.79
CA TYR A 67 4.47 -15.07 7.11
C TYR A 67 3.23 -14.32 7.56
N GLU A 68 2.66 -14.74 8.68
CA GLU A 68 1.39 -14.23 9.20
C GLU A 68 1.65 -13.40 10.46
N GLY A 69 1.16 -12.17 10.46
CA GLY A 69 1.36 -11.18 11.50
C GLY A 69 2.60 -10.31 11.28
N ARG A 70 2.50 -9.05 11.73
CA ARG A 70 3.55 -8.03 11.57
C ARG A 70 4.93 -8.49 12.06
N GLU A 71 4.98 -9.18 13.20
CA GLU A 71 6.23 -9.68 13.78
C GLU A 71 6.87 -10.79 12.93
N ALA A 72 6.08 -11.70 12.35
CA ALA A 72 6.61 -12.73 11.45
C ALA A 72 7.21 -12.13 10.18
N ILE A 73 6.57 -11.07 9.65
CA ILE A 73 7.09 -10.29 8.51
C ILE A 73 8.42 -9.62 8.90
N ARG A 74 8.50 -8.99 10.08
CA ARG A 74 9.73 -8.37 10.58
C ARG A 74 10.89 -9.38 10.66
N GLU A 75 10.64 -10.55 11.24
CA GLU A 75 11.67 -11.58 11.42
C GLU A 75 12.19 -12.12 10.08
N PHE A 76 11.31 -12.26 9.07
CA PHE A 76 11.75 -12.61 7.72
C PHE A 76 12.73 -11.56 7.16
N PHE A 77 12.35 -10.29 7.18
CA PHE A 77 13.18 -9.22 6.61
C PHE A 77 14.49 -8.99 7.37
N ARG A 78 14.57 -9.34 8.67
CA ARG A 78 15.82 -9.32 9.43
C ARG A 78 16.90 -10.24 8.82
N GLY A 79 16.50 -11.32 8.15
CA GLY A 79 17.39 -12.24 7.44
C GLY A 79 17.55 -11.94 5.94
N ALA A 80 16.69 -11.11 5.35
CA ALA A 80 16.58 -10.96 3.90
C ALA A 80 17.84 -10.42 3.22
N SER A 81 18.56 -9.48 3.85
CA SER A 81 19.82 -8.93 3.32
C SER A 81 20.97 -9.95 3.20
N ARG A 82 20.87 -11.10 3.87
CA ARG A 82 21.82 -12.22 3.71
C ARG A 82 21.51 -13.08 2.48
N ILE A 83 20.26 -13.04 2.03
CA ILE A 83 19.77 -13.76 0.84
C ILE A 83 19.96 -12.87 -0.40
N PHE A 84 19.63 -11.59 -0.27
CA PHE A 84 19.68 -10.60 -1.33
C PHE A 84 20.67 -9.50 -0.96
N THR A 85 21.88 -9.57 -1.49
CA THR A 85 22.96 -8.62 -1.17
C THR A 85 22.80 -7.27 -1.87
N PHE A 86 21.95 -7.19 -2.89
CA PHE A 86 21.59 -5.98 -3.62
C PHE A 86 20.28 -6.21 -4.37
N ALA A 87 19.39 -5.22 -4.35
CA ALA A 87 18.18 -5.18 -5.15
C ALA A 87 17.79 -3.72 -5.43
N ILE A 88 17.06 -3.51 -6.51
CA ILE A 88 16.29 -2.29 -6.77
C ILE A 88 14.87 -2.73 -7.10
N HIS A 89 13.91 -2.44 -6.23
CA HIS A 89 12.53 -2.89 -6.37
C HIS A 89 11.74 -1.99 -7.33
N TYR A 90 12.08 -2.07 -8.62
CA TYR A 90 11.51 -1.21 -9.65
C TYR A 90 10.11 -1.67 -10.05
N SER A 91 9.10 -1.12 -9.37
CA SER A 91 7.68 -1.40 -9.59
C SER A 91 7.04 -0.41 -10.56
N LEU A 92 6.40 -0.92 -11.60
CA LEU A 92 5.81 -0.15 -12.71
C LEU A 92 4.33 -0.47 -12.91
N ASN A 93 3.67 0.39 -13.69
CA ASN A 93 2.31 0.20 -14.21
C ASN A 93 1.29 -0.13 -13.11
N SER A 94 1.25 0.69 -12.06
CA SER A 94 0.33 0.53 -10.93
C SER A 94 -1.13 0.48 -11.41
N GLN A 95 -1.83 -0.60 -11.08
CA GLN A 95 -3.28 -0.71 -11.25
C GLN A 95 -3.88 -0.85 -9.85
N ILE A 96 -4.60 0.18 -9.41
CA ILE A 96 -5.14 0.31 -8.04
C ILE A 96 -6.64 0.55 -8.17
N GLU A 97 -7.43 -0.27 -7.48
CA GLU A 97 -8.89 -0.22 -7.44
C GLU A 97 -9.33 -0.03 -5.99
N VAL A 98 -9.88 1.15 -5.67
CA VAL A 98 -10.37 1.51 -4.33
C VAL A 98 -11.87 1.25 -4.24
N THR A 99 -12.33 0.59 -3.19
CA THR A 99 -13.73 0.30 -2.87
C THR A 99 -13.99 0.60 -1.39
N GLY A 100 -14.54 1.78 -1.11
CA GLY A 100 -14.72 2.25 0.26
C GLY A 100 -13.37 2.29 0.99
N ASP A 101 -13.30 1.64 2.15
CA ASP A 101 -12.09 1.56 2.98
C ASP A 101 -11.15 0.40 2.61
N THR A 102 -11.34 -0.21 1.45
CA THR A 102 -10.51 -1.33 0.96
C THR A 102 -9.99 -1.04 -0.43
N ALA A 103 -8.85 -1.63 -0.78
CA ALA A 103 -8.32 -1.51 -2.14
C ALA A 103 -7.61 -2.79 -2.55
N TRP A 104 -7.63 -3.05 -3.86
CA TRP A 104 -6.79 -4.06 -4.49
C TRP A 104 -5.80 -3.37 -5.43
N ALA A 105 -4.58 -3.87 -5.48
CA ALA A 105 -3.57 -3.30 -6.35
C ALA A 105 -2.59 -4.34 -6.88
N LYS A 106 -2.12 -4.10 -8.11
CA LYS A 106 -1.03 -4.85 -8.73
C LYS A 106 -0.03 -3.93 -9.40
N TRP A 107 1.20 -4.42 -9.48
CA TRP A 107 2.31 -3.78 -10.16
C TRP A 107 3.06 -4.84 -10.97
N TYR A 108 3.68 -4.41 -12.06
CA TYR A 108 4.75 -5.20 -12.67
C TYR A 108 6.05 -4.88 -11.93
N LEU A 109 6.69 -5.90 -11.39
CA LEU A 109 7.99 -5.77 -10.75
C LEU A 109 9.07 -6.17 -11.75
N PHE A 110 10.03 -5.27 -11.98
CA PHE A 110 11.24 -5.56 -12.75
C PHE A 110 12.37 -5.88 -11.76
N MET A 111 12.82 -7.14 -11.76
CA MET A 111 13.95 -7.64 -10.98
C MET A 111 15.02 -8.23 -11.90
#